data_AF-A0AA90PC56-F1
#
_entry.id   AF-A0AA90PC56-F1
#
_cell.length_a   1.000
_cell.length_b   1.000
_cell.length_c   1.000
_cell.angle_alpha   90.00
_cell.angle_beta   90.00
_cell.angle_gamma   90.00
#
_symmetry.space_group_name_H-M   'P 1'
#
loop_
_entity.id
_entity.type
_entity.pdbx_description
1 polymer ?
#
loop_
_entity_poly.entity_id
_entity_poly.type
_entity_poly.pdbx_seq_one_letter_code
_entity_poly.pdbx_strand_id
1 'polypeptide(L)'
;MKKLWTILVSFTLLISLFPQLASAAPSKNFEQELTKYLKEVSLVRGFEVTRDDIETSLSYYDESIKNFESIGDLKEALGEVIKADLSNLDAIYEDYNLTNESLINLLHENGEELDDYIFIWDLDEAVYFYAEEGDFERDPNFDKELVNYLANVSKERGFEVTKEDIEASLELYDLSTEEFESVEELSEFLGDVIKADLSNLDYFNENYGLDKQALLQMLEENGEDINDYIYIDNLEETVWTHTGGGMDGEVAEDLLPIFEEELGLTEEELQRLEDHLMSLEDHLSNPETVKQLEELGNRMMAFEEFDVATELTAEQIAEMASIYEELLSIFKLNVSYSLVKSGSESPVSLLDLMKLEELKGANLKIAIYTTDGKFLADLLITGDMVDSDTLTNAGGQIKESAKEVKKTIEKAPVAKPVKQKISTQPESEHQTVKGAKLPNTASDYLPSALLGLFIVLFGSLMYRKIRKA
;
A
#
# COMPACT_ATOMS: atom_id res chain seq x y z
N MET A 1 16.52 -3.93 -2.57
CA MET A 1 15.14 -3.66 -2.09
C MET A 1 14.98 -3.74 -0.57
N LYS A 2 15.36 -4.83 0.11
CA LYS A 2 15.20 -4.98 1.59
C LYS A 2 15.64 -3.78 2.46
N LYS A 3 16.76 -3.13 2.11
CA LYS A 3 17.33 -2.00 2.86
C LYS A 3 16.59 -0.67 2.70
N LEU A 4 15.85 -0.51 1.60
CA LEU A 4 15.09 0.70 1.26
C LEU A 4 13.68 0.60 1.84
N TRP A 5 13.14 -0.62 1.84
CA TRP A 5 11.88 -0.97 2.48
C TRP A 5 11.87 -0.65 3.99
N THR A 6 12.98 -0.89 4.69
CA THR A 6 13.15 -0.49 6.09
C THR A 6 13.04 1.02 6.31
N ILE A 7 13.53 1.86 5.39
CA ILE A 7 13.52 3.33 5.53
C ILE A 7 12.09 3.88 5.41
N LEU A 8 11.33 3.31 4.48
CA LEU A 8 9.92 3.63 4.30
C LEU A 8 9.11 3.24 5.54
N VAL A 9 9.31 2.01 6.03
CA VAL A 9 8.68 1.47 7.24
C VAL A 9 9.03 2.27 8.49
N SER A 10 10.30 2.68 8.67
CA SER A 10 10.71 3.48 9.83
C SER A 10 10.07 4.87 9.85
N PHE A 11 9.79 5.49 8.69
CA PHE A 11 9.21 6.83 8.62
C PHE A 11 7.68 6.83 8.75
N THR A 12 6.98 5.84 8.19
CA THR A 12 5.53 5.64 8.42
C THR A 12 5.24 5.36 9.90
N LEU A 13 6.13 4.62 10.54
CA LEU A 13 6.16 4.40 11.98
C LEU A 13 6.23 5.73 12.76
N LEU A 14 6.89 6.79 12.30
CA LEU A 14 6.97 8.05 13.06
C LEU A 14 5.72 8.92 13.09
N ILE A 15 4.81 8.72 12.14
CA ILE A 15 3.48 9.33 12.17
C ILE A 15 2.58 8.60 13.21
N SER A 16 2.99 7.42 13.70
CA SER A 16 2.25 6.56 14.65
C SER A 16 2.16 7.05 16.11
N LEU A 17 2.85 8.14 16.45
CA LEU A 17 3.12 8.51 17.85
C LEU A 17 2.07 9.46 18.46
N PHE A 18 0.85 9.48 17.93
CA PHE A 18 -0.26 10.18 18.55
C PHE A 18 -1.12 9.24 19.42
N PRO A 19 -1.49 9.69 20.62
CA PRO A 19 -2.48 9.07 21.47
C PRO A 19 -3.72 8.48 20.81
N GLN A 20 -4.08 7.26 21.19
CA GLN A 20 -5.41 6.72 20.90
C GLN A 20 -6.48 7.35 21.82
N LEU A 21 -7.76 7.27 21.48
CA LEU A 21 -8.87 7.28 22.43
C LEU A 21 -10.11 6.69 21.74
N ALA A 22 -10.43 5.44 22.04
CA ALA A 22 -11.75 4.83 21.90
C ALA A 22 -12.40 4.72 20.49
N SER A 23 -12.41 3.49 19.96
CA SER A 23 -13.53 2.99 19.16
C SER A 23 -14.86 3.16 19.92
N ALA A 24 -15.94 3.36 19.16
CA ALA A 24 -17.30 3.34 19.67
C ALA A 24 -17.51 2.13 20.61
N ALA A 25 -17.98 2.41 21.83
CA ALA A 25 -18.15 1.38 22.84
C ALA A 25 -19.07 0.26 22.29
N PRO A 26 -18.62 -1.02 22.31
CA PRO A 26 -19.44 -2.14 21.88
C PRO A 26 -20.79 -2.13 22.60
N SER A 27 -21.83 -2.65 21.95
CA SER A 27 -23.13 -2.79 22.60
C SER A 27 -22.99 -3.48 23.97
N LYS A 28 -23.76 -3.06 24.98
CA LYS A 28 -23.63 -3.54 26.38
C LYS A 28 -23.69 -5.08 26.55
N ASN A 29 -24.10 -5.82 25.53
CA ASN A 29 -24.24 -7.27 25.54
C ASN A 29 -23.30 -8.00 24.58
N PHE A 30 -22.41 -7.30 23.87
CA PHE A 30 -21.58 -7.87 22.80
C PHE A 30 -20.84 -9.14 23.23
N GLU A 31 -20.16 -9.14 24.38
CA GLU A 31 -19.43 -10.32 24.89
C GLU A 31 -20.34 -11.53 25.19
N GLN A 32 -21.56 -11.28 25.67
CA GLN A 32 -22.52 -12.36 25.95
C GLN A 32 -23.06 -12.96 24.65
N GLU A 33 -23.31 -12.10 23.65
CA GLU A 33 -23.75 -12.50 22.32
C GLU A 33 -22.63 -13.22 21.56
N LEU A 34 -21.38 -12.77 21.68
CA LEU A 34 -20.20 -13.43 21.13
C LEU A 34 -20.04 -14.83 21.71
N THR A 35 -20.14 -14.97 23.04
CA THR A 35 -20.08 -16.29 23.70
C THR A 35 -21.19 -17.23 23.22
N LYS A 36 -22.37 -16.69 22.91
CA LYS A 36 -23.48 -17.48 22.35
C LYS A 36 -23.20 -17.86 20.89
N TYR A 37 -22.65 -16.94 20.12
CA TYR A 37 -22.29 -17.15 18.73
C TYR A 37 -21.19 -18.21 18.59
N LEU A 38 -20.11 -18.14 19.36
CA LEU A 38 -19.05 -19.16 19.36
C LEU A 38 -19.59 -20.57 19.61
N LYS A 39 -20.56 -20.72 20.52
CA LYS A 39 -21.24 -22.01 20.74
C LYS A 39 -22.10 -22.45 19.56
N GLU A 40 -22.77 -21.51 18.92
CA GLU A 40 -23.56 -21.78 17.70
C GLU A 40 -22.66 -22.25 16.56
N VAL A 41 -21.57 -21.53 16.30
CA VAL A 41 -20.57 -21.88 15.28
C VAL A 41 -19.93 -23.23 15.58
N SER A 42 -19.50 -23.47 16.83
CA SER A 42 -18.93 -24.75 17.24
C SER A 42 -19.88 -25.94 16.97
N LEU A 43 -21.18 -25.75 17.21
CA LEU A 43 -22.18 -26.79 16.95
C LEU A 43 -22.37 -27.04 15.46
N VAL A 44 -22.30 -26.00 14.63
CA VAL A 44 -22.41 -26.12 13.17
C VAL A 44 -21.17 -26.77 12.58
N ARG A 45 -19.97 -26.33 12.99
CA ARG A 45 -18.68 -26.79 12.45
C ARG A 45 -18.28 -28.19 12.93
N GLY A 46 -18.79 -28.61 14.08
CA GLY A 46 -18.57 -29.95 14.64
C GLY A 46 -17.37 -30.08 15.58
N PHE A 47 -16.63 -29.00 15.80
CA PHE A 47 -15.55 -28.88 16.78
C PHE A 47 -15.62 -27.56 17.55
N GLU A 48 -14.78 -27.39 18.57
CA GLU A 48 -14.76 -26.16 19.39
C GLU A 48 -14.17 -25.00 18.58
N VAL A 49 -14.99 -23.97 18.33
CA VAL A 49 -14.57 -22.70 17.73
C VAL A 49 -14.44 -21.66 18.83
N THR A 50 -13.24 -21.13 18.94
CA THR A 50 -12.81 -20.18 19.96
C THR A 50 -12.82 -18.75 19.42
N ARG A 51 -12.55 -17.80 20.32
CA ARG A 51 -12.37 -16.40 19.92
C ARG A 51 -11.19 -16.21 18.99
N ASP A 52 -10.11 -16.94 19.23
CA ASP A 52 -8.87 -16.82 18.47
C ASP A 52 -9.06 -17.31 17.03
N ASP A 53 -9.92 -18.31 16.81
CA ASP A 53 -10.28 -18.79 15.47
C ASP A 53 -11.03 -17.70 14.68
N ILE A 54 -11.95 -16.98 15.33
CA ILE A 54 -12.66 -15.85 14.71
C ILE A 54 -11.70 -14.68 14.42
N GLU A 55 -10.81 -14.34 15.35
CA GLU A 55 -9.80 -13.29 15.12
C GLU A 55 -8.85 -13.69 13.97
N THR A 56 -8.55 -14.98 13.82
CA THR A 56 -7.74 -15.50 12.71
C THR A 56 -8.44 -15.33 11.38
N SER A 57 -9.72 -15.73 11.26
CA SER A 57 -10.53 -15.50 10.05
C SER A 57 -10.59 -14.02 9.67
N LEU A 58 -10.86 -13.12 10.63
CA LEU A 58 -10.92 -11.68 10.37
C LEU A 58 -9.57 -11.07 9.96
N SER A 59 -8.47 -11.65 10.45
CA SER A 59 -7.14 -11.14 10.15
C SER A 59 -6.74 -11.26 8.68
N TYR A 60 -7.39 -12.13 7.90
CA TYR A 60 -7.20 -12.21 6.44
C TYR A 60 -7.69 -10.96 5.73
N TYR A 61 -8.68 -10.26 6.30
CA TYR A 61 -9.26 -9.01 5.78
C TYR A 61 -8.81 -7.78 6.59
N ASP A 62 -7.75 -7.93 7.39
CA ASP A 62 -7.20 -6.91 8.30
C ASP A 62 -8.18 -6.40 9.38
N GLU A 63 -9.26 -7.13 9.61
CA GLU A 63 -10.26 -6.83 10.62
C GLU A 63 -9.95 -7.51 11.98
N SER A 64 -10.70 -7.14 13.01
CA SER A 64 -10.71 -7.81 14.32
C SER A 64 -12.10 -7.74 14.92
N ILE A 65 -12.41 -8.58 15.90
CA ILE A 65 -13.73 -8.57 16.55
C ILE A 65 -14.08 -7.17 17.11
N LYS A 66 -13.06 -6.39 17.49
CA LYS A 66 -13.21 -5.03 18.01
C LYS A 66 -13.70 -4.02 16.96
N ASN A 67 -13.62 -4.32 15.67
CA ASN A 67 -14.07 -3.46 14.58
C ASN A 67 -15.61 -3.45 14.44
N PHE A 68 -16.33 -4.34 15.12
CA PHE A 68 -17.77 -4.51 14.96
C PHE A 68 -18.57 -3.97 16.15
N GLU A 69 -19.66 -3.24 15.86
CA GLU A 69 -20.56 -2.70 16.89
C GLU A 69 -21.49 -3.77 17.46
N SER A 70 -21.84 -4.78 16.66
CA SER A 70 -22.75 -5.86 17.01
C SER A 70 -22.31 -7.22 16.47
N ILE A 71 -22.83 -8.29 17.08
CA ILE A 71 -22.65 -9.66 16.58
C ILE A 71 -23.40 -9.89 15.26
N GLY A 72 -24.39 -9.06 14.94
CA GLY A 72 -25.03 -9.07 13.63
C GLY A 72 -24.04 -8.70 12.53
N ASP A 73 -23.32 -7.60 12.72
CA ASP A 73 -22.33 -7.10 11.75
C ASP A 73 -21.16 -8.07 11.62
N LEU A 74 -20.67 -8.61 12.74
CA LEU A 74 -19.64 -9.65 12.75
C LEU A 74 -20.07 -10.90 11.96
N LYS A 75 -21.33 -11.35 12.10
CA LYS A 75 -21.86 -12.50 11.36
C LYS A 75 -21.95 -12.23 9.87
N GLU A 76 -22.30 -11.01 9.48
CA GLU A 76 -22.42 -10.62 8.08
C GLU A 76 -21.04 -10.60 7.41
N ALA A 77 -20.01 -10.07 8.10
CA ALA A 77 -18.64 -10.06 7.62
C ALA A 77 -18.02 -11.46 7.52
N LEU A 78 -18.21 -12.31 8.52
CA LEU A 78 -17.66 -13.68 8.53
C LEU A 78 -18.38 -14.63 7.56
N GLY A 79 -19.62 -14.34 7.19
CA GLY A 79 -20.39 -15.15 6.26
C GLY A 79 -20.89 -16.50 6.82
N GLU A 80 -21.12 -17.46 5.92
CA GLU A 80 -21.73 -18.75 6.26
C GLU A 80 -20.69 -19.72 6.87
N VAL A 81 -21.05 -20.36 7.99
CA VAL A 81 -20.22 -21.37 8.67
C VAL A 81 -20.22 -22.68 7.89
N ILE A 82 -19.06 -23.32 7.73
CA ILE A 82 -18.93 -24.66 7.14
C ILE A 82 -19.63 -25.68 8.06
N LYS A 83 -20.54 -26.49 7.51
CA LYS A 83 -21.24 -27.53 8.28
C LYS A 83 -20.33 -28.73 8.52
N ALA A 84 -20.49 -29.37 9.68
CA ALA A 84 -19.73 -30.55 10.07
C ALA A 84 -19.85 -31.74 9.09
N ASP A 85 -20.95 -31.82 8.33
CA ASP A 85 -21.17 -32.83 7.30
C ASP A 85 -20.78 -32.38 5.89
N LEU A 86 -20.19 -31.18 5.78
CA LEU A 86 -19.73 -30.53 4.55
C LEU A 86 -20.84 -30.32 3.50
N SER A 87 -22.11 -30.40 3.91
CA SER A 87 -23.27 -30.34 3.01
C SER A 87 -23.54 -28.95 2.41
N ASN A 88 -22.75 -27.94 2.76
CA ASN A 88 -22.81 -26.60 2.18
C ASN A 88 -21.58 -26.22 1.35
N LEU A 89 -20.78 -27.21 0.91
CA LEU A 89 -19.64 -26.97 0.02
C LEU A 89 -19.93 -27.23 -1.47
N ASP A 90 -21.20 -27.45 -1.84
CA ASP A 90 -21.59 -27.76 -3.23
C ASP A 90 -21.10 -26.70 -4.23
N ALA A 91 -21.18 -25.40 -3.88
CA ALA A 91 -20.70 -24.32 -4.74
C ALA A 91 -19.20 -24.43 -5.04
N ILE A 92 -18.37 -24.63 -4.00
CA ILE A 92 -16.92 -24.82 -4.16
C ILE A 92 -16.60 -26.03 -5.04
N TYR A 93 -17.33 -27.14 -4.85
CA TYR A 93 -17.14 -28.32 -5.71
C TYR A 93 -17.49 -28.05 -7.17
N GLU A 94 -18.57 -27.31 -7.43
CA GLU A 94 -19.00 -26.96 -8.77
C GLU A 94 -18.08 -25.92 -9.44
N ASP A 95 -17.73 -24.86 -8.74
CA ASP A 95 -16.98 -23.71 -9.27
C ASP A 95 -15.52 -24.08 -9.60
N TYR A 96 -14.86 -24.91 -8.77
CA TYR A 96 -13.48 -25.35 -8.99
C TYR A 96 -13.38 -26.78 -9.56
N ASN A 97 -14.51 -27.40 -9.92
CA ASN A 97 -14.56 -28.78 -10.42
C ASN A 97 -13.85 -29.78 -9.48
N LEU A 98 -14.04 -29.62 -8.17
CA LEU A 98 -13.43 -30.45 -7.13
C LEU A 98 -14.41 -31.50 -6.59
N THR A 99 -13.85 -32.57 -6.05
CA THR A 99 -14.53 -33.50 -5.14
C THR A 99 -14.07 -33.23 -3.72
N ASN A 100 -14.78 -33.74 -2.71
CA ASN A 100 -14.31 -33.67 -1.31
C ASN A 100 -12.87 -34.24 -1.14
N GLU A 101 -12.53 -35.32 -1.85
CA GLU A 101 -11.19 -35.90 -1.78
C GLU A 101 -10.14 -34.97 -2.41
N SER A 102 -10.42 -34.37 -3.56
CA SER A 102 -9.48 -33.46 -4.23
C SER A 102 -9.35 -32.11 -3.52
N LEU A 103 -10.42 -31.61 -2.88
CA LEU A 103 -10.35 -30.43 -2.02
C LEU A 103 -9.40 -30.66 -0.83
N ILE A 104 -9.56 -31.78 -0.11
CA ILE A 104 -8.69 -32.12 1.02
C ILE A 104 -7.23 -32.27 0.56
N ASN A 105 -7.00 -32.88 -0.60
CA ASN A 105 -5.66 -33.01 -1.16
C ASN A 105 -5.05 -31.66 -1.52
N LEU A 106 -5.82 -30.75 -2.15
CA LEU A 106 -5.38 -29.41 -2.53
C LEU A 106 -4.90 -28.62 -1.30
N LEU A 107 -5.68 -28.62 -0.23
CA LEU A 107 -5.29 -27.95 1.03
C LEU A 107 -4.03 -28.59 1.63
N HIS A 108 -3.97 -29.91 1.69
CA HIS A 108 -2.83 -30.62 2.28
C HIS A 108 -1.52 -30.42 1.49
N GLU A 109 -1.58 -30.33 0.16
CA GLU A 109 -0.43 -29.98 -0.68
C GLU A 109 0.11 -28.58 -0.38
N ASN A 110 -0.77 -27.66 0.05
CA ASN A 110 -0.44 -26.30 0.48
C ASN A 110 -0.16 -26.18 1.99
N GLY A 111 -0.10 -27.31 2.71
CA GLY A 111 0.28 -27.34 4.13
C GLY A 111 -0.87 -27.02 5.09
N GLU A 112 -2.11 -27.13 4.63
CA GLU A 112 -3.32 -26.78 5.38
C GLU A 112 -4.27 -27.97 5.51
N GLU A 113 -5.18 -27.88 6.48
CA GLU A 113 -6.26 -28.83 6.71
C GLU A 113 -7.61 -28.13 6.57
N LEU A 114 -8.65 -28.88 6.16
CA LEU A 114 -10.01 -28.32 6.06
C LEU A 114 -10.53 -27.76 7.41
N ASP A 115 -10.01 -28.28 8.52
CA ASP A 115 -10.33 -27.82 9.87
C ASP A 115 -9.67 -26.49 10.25
N ASP A 116 -8.75 -25.97 9.44
CA ASP A 116 -8.22 -24.60 9.58
C ASP A 116 -9.27 -23.54 9.17
N TYR A 117 -10.34 -23.97 8.48
CA TYR A 117 -11.39 -23.10 7.95
C TYR A 117 -12.70 -23.23 8.74
N ILE A 118 -13.22 -22.09 9.19
CA ILE A 118 -14.51 -21.99 9.90
C ILE A 118 -15.64 -21.56 8.97
N PHE A 119 -15.38 -20.62 8.06
CA PHE A 119 -16.36 -20.00 7.17
C PHE A 119 -16.14 -20.40 5.71
N ILE A 120 -17.23 -20.48 4.95
CA ILE A 120 -17.20 -20.89 3.54
C ILE A 120 -16.38 -19.91 2.70
N TRP A 121 -16.53 -18.60 2.93
CA TRP A 121 -15.81 -17.59 2.16
C TRP A 121 -14.29 -17.69 2.33
N ASP A 122 -13.82 -17.95 3.56
CA ASP A 122 -12.39 -18.15 3.81
C ASP A 122 -11.84 -19.38 3.07
N LEU A 123 -12.61 -20.48 3.06
CA LEU A 123 -12.25 -21.68 2.32
C LEU A 123 -12.31 -21.46 0.80
N ASP A 124 -13.34 -20.77 0.33
CA ASP A 124 -13.54 -20.46 -1.08
C ASP A 124 -12.39 -19.61 -1.64
N GLU A 125 -11.96 -18.57 -0.90
CA GLU A 125 -10.82 -17.73 -1.29
C GLU A 125 -9.51 -18.52 -1.31
N ALA A 126 -9.29 -19.39 -0.33
CA ALA A 126 -8.11 -20.26 -0.32
C ALA A 126 -8.12 -21.25 -1.49
N VAL A 127 -9.26 -21.87 -1.77
CA VAL A 127 -9.41 -22.80 -2.90
C VAL A 127 -9.25 -22.07 -4.22
N TYR A 128 -9.84 -20.88 -4.38
CA TYR A 128 -9.63 -20.00 -5.53
C TYR A 128 -8.14 -19.78 -5.77
N PHE A 129 -7.43 -19.38 -4.72
CA PHE A 129 -6.01 -19.11 -4.77
C PHE A 129 -5.19 -20.36 -5.12
N TYR A 130 -5.44 -21.51 -4.49
CA TYR A 130 -4.71 -22.75 -4.75
C TYR A 130 -5.08 -23.43 -6.07
N ALA A 131 -6.32 -23.24 -6.53
CA ALA A 131 -6.79 -23.76 -7.80
C ALA A 131 -6.33 -22.88 -8.97
N GLU A 132 -6.17 -21.56 -8.78
CA GLU A 132 -5.62 -20.65 -9.79
C GLU A 132 -4.08 -20.58 -9.80
N GLU A 133 -3.40 -20.73 -8.66
CA GLU A 133 -1.92 -20.83 -8.57
C GLU A 133 -1.40 -22.26 -8.78
N GLY A 134 -2.28 -23.26 -8.87
CA GLY A 134 -1.88 -24.66 -8.98
C GLY A 134 -1.29 -24.97 -10.35
N ASP A 135 0.03 -25.14 -10.42
CA ASP A 135 0.81 -25.74 -11.54
C ASP A 135 -0.05 -26.01 -12.79
N PHE A 136 -0.17 -25.01 -13.66
CA PHE A 136 -0.86 -25.24 -14.92
C PHE A 136 -0.08 -26.30 -15.72
N GLU A 137 -0.78 -27.21 -16.38
CA GLU A 137 -0.13 -28.09 -17.36
C GLU A 137 0.23 -27.25 -18.58
N ARG A 138 1.48 -26.78 -18.65
CA ARG A 138 1.97 -26.00 -19.78
C ARG A 138 1.67 -26.69 -21.09
N ASP A 139 1.21 -25.93 -22.09
CA ASP A 139 0.89 -26.48 -23.41
C ASP A 139 2.10 -27.28 -23.92
N PRO A 140 1.94 -28.58 -24.24
CA PRO A 140 3.03 -29.40 -24.74
C PRO A 140 3.64 -28.89 -26.05
N ASN A 141 2.97 -27.96 -26.74
CA ASN A 141 3.44 -27.29 -27.94
C ASN A 141 4.03 -25.89 -27.69
N PHE A 142 4.08 -25.40 -26.45
CA PHE A 142 4.53 -24.05 -26.10
C PHE A 142 5.82 -23.66 -26.83
N ASP A 143 6.89 -24.48 -26.72
CA ASP A 143 8.18 -24.17 -27.35
C ASP A 143 8.09 -24.05 -28.88
N LYS A 144 7.23 -24.88 -29.50
CA LYS A 144 7.02 -24.86 -30.95
C LYS A 144 6.20 -23.65 -31.38
N GLU A 145 5.21 -23.26 -30.59
CA GLU A 145 4.38 -22.09 -30.85
C GLU A 145 5.15 -20.80 -30.60
N LEU A 146 6.03 -20.79 -29.61
CA LEU A 146 6.88 -19.64 -29.29
C LEU A 146 7.79 -19.30 -30.47
N VAL A 147 8.31 -20.30 -31.19
CA VAL A 147 9.10 -20.08 -32.42
C VAL A 147 8.26 -19.37 -33.50
N ASN A 148 6.98 -19.72 -33.65
CA ASN A 148 6.11 -19.06 -34.62
C ASN A 148 5.74 -17.65 -34.17
N TYR A 149 5.48 -17.47 -32.88
CA TYR A 149 5.21 -16.18 -32.27
C TYR A 149 6.38 -15.22 -32.46
N LEU A 150 7.60 -15.62 -32.09
CA LEU A 150 8.83 -14.84 -32.29
C LEU A 150 9.03 -14.45 -33.76
N ALA A 151 8.74 -15.34 -34.71
CA ALA A 151 8.81 -15.03 -36.14
C ALA A 151 7.77 -13.98 -36.58
N ASN A 152 6.56 -14.02 -36.00
CA ASN A 152 5.52 -13.03 -36.26
C ASN A 152 5.89 -11.67 -35.64
N VAL A 153 6.28 -11.65 -34.37
CA VAL A 153 6.73 -10.45 -33.65
C VAL A 153 7.91 -9.81 -34.37
N SER A 154 8.93 -10.58 -34.75
CA SER A 154 10.09 -10.08 -35.52
C SER A 154 9.67 -9.42 -36.84
N LYS A 155 8.71 -10.02 -37.54
CA LYS A 155 8.19 -9.49 -38.80
C LYS A 155 7.41 -8.19 -38.59
N GLU A 156 6.60 -8.12 -37.53
CA GLU A 156 5.84 -6.92 -37.19
C GLU A 156 6.75 -5.80 -36.74
N ARG A 157 7.74 -6.09 -35.88
CA ARG A 157 8.68 -5.12 -35.32
C ARG A 157 9.73 -4.65 -36.32
N GLY A 158 10.05 -5.47 -37.32
CA GLY A 158 10.98 -5.13 -38.41
C GLY A 158 12.45 -5.45 -38.13
N PHE A 159 12.74 -6.10 -37.00
CA PHE A 159 14.04 -6.66 -36.66
C PHE A 159 13.88 -8.04 -35.98
N GLU A 160 14.98 -8.76 -35.82
CA GLU A 160 14.97 -10.07 -35.16
C GLU A 160 14.70 -9.91 -33.66
N VAL A 161 13.58 -10.48 -33.20
CA VAL A 161 13.20 -10.59 -31.79
C VAL A 161 13.45 -12.02 -31.35
N THR A 162 14.24 -12.19 -30.29
CA THR A 162 14.61 -13.49 -29.73
C THR A 162 13.83 -13.79 -28.45
N LYS A 163 14.01 -15.00 -27.93
CA LYS A 163 13.44 -15.38 -26.63
C LYS A 163 14.00 -14.48 -25.53
N GLU A 164 15.29 -14.19 -25.57
CA GLU A 164 15.95 -13.33 -24.57
C GLU A 164 15.35 -11.93 -24.54
N ASP A 165 14.93 -11.38 -25.68
CA ASP A 165 14.27 -10.07 -25.70
C ASP A 165 12.87 -10.12 -25.05
N ILE A 166 12.13 -11.22 -25.24
CA ILE A 166 10.85 -11.44 -24.52
C ILE A 166 11.10 -11.58 -23.02
N GLU A 167 12.10 -12.35 -22.59
CA GLU A 167 12.43 -12.49 -21.17
C GLU A 167 12.80 -11.12 -20.55
N ALA A 168 13.50 -10.26 -21.29
CA ALA A 168 13.81 -8.90 -20.84
C ALA A 168 12.54 -8.03 -20.69
N SER A 169 11.57 -8.16 -21.60
CA SER A 169 10.25 -7.50 -21.46
C SER A 169 9.48 -8.00 -20.24
N LEU A 170 9.54 -9.30 -19.93
CA LEU A 170 8.86 -9.90 -18.79
C LEU A 170 9.53 -9.58 -17.44
N GLU A 171 10.86 -9.41 -17.43
CA GLU A 171 11.64 -9.06 -16.23
C GLU A 171 11.20 -7.72 -15.63
N LEU A 172 10.66 -6.80 -16.44
CA LEU A 172 10.04 -5.56 -15.95
C LEU A 172 8.89 -5.79 -14.98
N TYR A 173 8.24 -6.96 -15.07
CA TYR A 173 7.12 -7.37 -14.23
C TYR A 173 7.49 -8.47 -13.23
N ASP A 174 8.79 -8.74 -13.05
CA ASP A 174 9.31 -9.88 -12.28
C ASP A 174 8.80 -11.25 -12.78
N LEU A 175 8.52 -11.37 -14.08
CA LEU A 175 8.01 -12.60 -14.72
C LEU A 175 9.01 -13.21 -15.70
N SER A 176 8.72 -14.44 -16.12
CA SER A 176 9.45 -15.22 -17.13
C SER A 176 8.50 -16.01 -18.02
N THR A 177 9.00 -16.52 -19.15
CA THR A 177 8.16 -17.35 -20.04
C THR A 177 7.68 -18.65 -19.40
N GLU A 178 8.26 -19.07 -18.26
CA GLU A 178 7.87 -20.27 -17.52
C GLU A 178 6.56 -20.11 -16.75
N GLU A 179 6.08 -18.88 -16.57
CA GLU A 179 4.87 -18.55 -15.79
C GLU A 179 3.60 -18.43 -16.65
N PHE A 180 3.67 -18.83 -17.92
CA PHE A 180 2.55 -18.81 -18.86
C PHE A 180 2.20 -20.22 -19.36
N GLU A 181 0.92 -20.56 -19.35
CA GLU A 181 0.38 -21.86 -19.80
C GLU A 181 0.57 -22.05 -21.30
N SER A 182 0.29 -20.99 -22.06
CA SER A 182 0.31 -21.01 -23.52
C SER A 182 0.98 -19.78 -24.11
N VAL A 183 1.35 -19.86 -25.39
CA VAL A 183 1.89 -18.70 -26.12
C VAL A 183 0.81 -17.66 -26.41
N GLU A 184 -0.46 -18.07 -26.44
CA GLU A 184 -1.60 -17.17 -26.54
C GLU A 184 -1.69 -16.28 -25.29
N GLU A 185 -1.64 -16.87 -24.10
CA GLU A 185 -1.63 -16.13 -22.82
C GLU A 185 -0.41 -15.20 -22.71
N LEU A 186 0.79 -15.70 -23.04
CA LEU A 186 1.99 -14.88 -23.09
C LEU A 186 1.82 -13.67 -24.03
N SER A 187 1.21 -13.90 -25.21
CA SER A 187 0.98 -12.84 -26.18
C SER A 187 -0.06 -11.83 -25.71
N GLU A 188 -1.11 -12.27 -25.01
CA GLU A 188 -2.12 -11.37 -24.45
C GLU A 188 -1.51 -10.50 -23.34
N PHE A 189 -0.66 -11.08 -22.48
CA PHE A 189 0.03 -10.36 -21.42
C PHE A 189 1.01 -9.31 -21.97
N LEU A 190 1.81 -9.66 -22.99
CA LEU A 190 2.79 -8.74 -23.57
C LEU A 190 2.15 -7.63 -24.42
N GLY A 191 0.90 -7.81 -24.83
CA GLY A 191 0.14 -6.79 -25.55
C GLY A 191 0.59 -6.55 -27.00
N ASP A 192 0.32 -5.34 -27.49
CA ASP A 192 0.49 -5.00 -28.89
C ASP A 192 1.97 -4.78 -29.26
N VAL A 193 2.44 -5.42 -30.34
CA VAL A 193 3.79 -5.22 -30.87
C VAL A 193 3.91 -3.85 -31.54
N ILE A 194 4.98 -3.11 -31.26
CA ILE A 194 5.31 -1.88 -31.98
C ILE A 194 5.61 -2.23 -33.45
N LYS A 195 4.87 -1.62 -34.38
CA LYS A 195 5.03 -1.94 -35.82
C LYS A 195 6.31 -1.32 -36.38
N ALA A 196 6.92 -1.97 -37.37
CA ALA A 196 8.15 -1.52 -38.02
C ALA A 196 8.04 -0.13 -38.68
N ASP A 197 6.84 0.24 -39.15
CA ASP A 197 6.56 1.57 -39.71
C ASP A 197 6.13 2.58 -38.63
N LEU A 198 6.03 2.11 -37.37
CA LEU A 198 5.59 2.84 -36.19
C LEU A 198 4.18 3.42 -36.35
N SER A 199 3.32 2.76 -37.15
CA SER A 199 1.97 3.22 -37.45
C SER A 199 0.98 3.06 -36.30
N ASN A 200 1.32 2.29 -35.27
CA ASN A 200 0.53 2.14 -34.04
C ASN A 200 1.00 3.03 -32.88
N LEU A 201 1.93 3.96 -33.11
CA LEU A 201 2.34 4.93 -32.07
C LEU A 201 1.33 6.08 -31.87
N ASP A 202 0.25 6.14 -32.66
CA ASP A 202 -0.83 7.10 -32.45
C ASP A 202 -1.48 6.94 -31.05
N TYR A 203 -1.35 5.75 -30.44
CA TYR A 203 -1.70 5.48 -29.04
C TYR A 203 -1.16 6.53 -28.06
N PHE A 204 0.11 6.93 -28.20
CA PHE A 204 0.75 7.88 -27.30
C PHE A 204 0.27 9.31 -27.50
N ASN A 205 -0.17 9.65 -28.71
CA ASN A 205 -0.77 10.95 -28.96
C ASN A 205 -2.18 11.03 -28.36
N GLU A 206 -2.94 9.93 -28.42
CA GLU A 206 -4.30 9.85 -27.87
C GLU A 206 -4.33 9.85 -26.35
N ASN A 207 -3.39 9.15 -25.69
CA ASN A 207 -3.39 8.99 -24.24
C ASN A 207 -2.45 9.96 -23.50
N TYR A 208 -1.35 10.39 -24.13
CA TYR A 208 -0.31 11.21 -23.48
C TYR A 208 -0.08 12.56 -24.18
N GLY A 209 -0.80 12.85 -25.27
CA GLY A 209 -0.59 14.06 -26.06
C GLY A 209 0.79 14.12 -26.76
N LEU A 210 1.48 12.98 -26.85
CA LEU A 210 2.78 12.86 -27.49
C LEU A 210 2.62 12.39 -28.93
N ASP A 211 2.81 13.30 -29.89
CA ASP A 211 2.94 12.87 -31.27
C ASP A 211 4.21 12.04 -31.49
N LYS A 212 4.27 11.29 -32.59
CA LYS A 212 5.40 10.41 -32.91
C LYS A 212 6.76 11.12 -32.86
N GLN A 213 6.83 12.39 -33.24
CA GLN A 213 8.11 13.12 -33.21
C GLN A 213 8.49 13.48 -31.78
N ALA A 214 7.53 13.96 -30.98
CA ALA A 214 7.73 14.26 -29.57
C ALA A 214 8.14 13.02 -28.76
N LEU A 215 7.48 11.89 -29.01
CA LEU A 215 7.81 10.61 -28.39
C LEU A 215 9.25 10.17 -28.69
N LEU A 216 9.65 10.17 -29.96
CA LEU A 216 11.02 9.79 -30.34
C LEU A 216 12.07 10.74 -29.77
N GLN A 217 11.75 12.04 -29.69
CA GLN A 217 12.63 13.03 -29.06
C GLN A 217 12.76 12.79 -27.55
N MET A 218 11.66 12.47 -26.87
CA MET A 218 11.67 12.16 -25.44
C MET A 218 12.56 10.96 -25.13
N LEU A 219 12.48 9.89 -25.93
CA LEU A 219 13.37 8.72 -25.79
C LEU A 219 14.84 9.11 -25.99
N GLU A 220 15.15 9.83 -27.08
CA GLU A 220 16.52 10.25 -27.41
C GLU A 220 17.13 11.14 -26.30
N GLU A 221 16.35 12.07 -25.74
CA GLU A 221 16.77 12.93 -24.63
C GLU A 221 17.06 12.14 -23.35
N ASN A 222 16.41 10.99 -23.17
CA ASN A 222 16.62 10.09 -22.04
C ASN A 222 17.69 9.02 -22.29
N GLY A 223 18.27 8.97 -23.49
CA GLY A 223 19.30 8.01 -23.89
C GLY A 223 18.75 6.65 -24.34
N GLU A 224 17.47 6.60 -24.69
CA GLU A 224 16.73 5.43 -25.14
C GLU A 224 16.48 5.53 -26.65
N ASP A 225 16.35 4.39 -27.31
CA ASP A 225 15.94 4.27 -28.71
C ASP A 225 14.61 3.53 -28.80
N ILE A 226 13.78 3.87 -29.78
CA ILE A 226 12.51 3.16 -29.99
C ILE A 226 12.70 1.64 -30.18
N ASN A 227 13.87 1.20 -30.66
CA ASN A 227 14.24 -0.20 -30.82
C ASN A 227 14.65 -0.92 -29.54
N ASP A 228 14.73 -0.21 -28.41
CA ASP A 228 14.85 -0.83 -27.09
C ASP A 228 13.51 -1.44 -26.63
N TYR A 229 12.41 -1.15 -27.33
CA TYR A 229 11.06 -1.60 -27.01
C TYR A 229 10.47 -2.51 -28.11
N ILE A 230 9.86 -3.61 -27.69
CA ILE A 230 9.13 -4.54 -28.57
C ILE A 230 7.63 -4.24 -28.53
N TYR A 231 7.07 -4.06 -27.34
CA TYR A 231 5.63 -3.92 -27.10
C TYR A 231 5.25 -2.49 -26.73
N ILE A 232 4.02 -2.09 -27.09
CA ILE A 232 3.46 -0.77 -26.77
C ILE A 232 3.42 -0.57 -25.26
N ASP A 233 2.98 -1.57 -24.50
CA ASP A 233 2.84 -1.52 -23.04
C ASP A 233 4.20 -1.31 -22.35
N ASN A 234 5.29 -1.89 -22.88
CA ASN A 234 6.64 -1.64 -22.33
C ASN A 234 7.10 -0.19 -22.60
N LEU A 235 6.81 0.34 -23.79
CA LEU A 235 7.09 1.73 -24.12
C LEU A 235 6.19 2.68 -23.31
N GLU A 236 4.95 2.28 -23.03
CA GLU A 236 4.02 3.03 -22.22
C GLU A 236 4.51 3.18 -20.79
N GLU A 237 5.01 2.12 -20.16
CA GLU A 237 5.58 2.21 -18.82
C GLU A 237 6.70 3.28 -18.78
N THR A 238 7.54 3.31 -19.83
CA THR A 238 8.58 4.34 -19.99
C THR A 238 7.99 5.74 -20.18
N VAL A 239 6.98 5.88 -21.05
CA VAL A 239 6.30 7.16 -21.30
C VAL A 239 5.64 7.67 -20.03
N TRP A 240 4.83 6.85 -19.36
CA TRP A 240 4.22 7.17 -18.08
C TRP A 240 5.28 7.59 -17.06
N THR A 241 6.36 6.84 -16.95
CA THR A 241 7.50 7.13 -16.08
C THR A 241 8.14 8.50 -16.36
N HIS A 242 8.23 8.93 -17.62
CA HIS A 242 8.85 10.21 -18.00
C HIS A 242 7.88 11.38 -18.09
N THR A 243 6.58 11.15 -18.28
CA THR A 243 5.56 12.21 -18.47
C THR A 243 4.52 12.30 -17.36
N GLY A 244 4.43 11.33 -16.44
CA GLY A 244 3.33 11.25 -15.47
C GLY A 244 3.63 10.52 -14.14
N GLY A 245 4.80 9.87 -13.99
CA GLY A 245 5.16 9.08 -12.80
C GLY A 245 6.03 9.81 -11.75
N GLY A 246 6.49 11.03 -12.04
CA GLY A 246 7.23 11.87 -11.09
C GLY A 246 6.35 12.92 -10.41
N MET A 247 6.93 13.77 -9.54
CA MET A 247 6.26 14.93 -8.91
C MET A 247 5.68 15.97 -9.89
N ASP A 248 5.75 15.71 -11.19
CA ASP A 248 5.28 16.53 -12.30
C ASP A 248 4.08 15.87 -13.04
N GLY A 249 3.56 14.74 -12.53
CA GLY A 249 2.45 13.98 -13.12
C GLY A 249 1.10 14.18 -12.41
N GLU A 250 0.05 13.50 -12.88
CA GLU A 250 -1.34 13.64 -12.39
C GLU A 250 -1.48 13.45 -10.87
N VAL A 251 -0.64 12.63 -10.23
CA VAL A 251 -0.61 12.44 -8.77
C VAL A 251 -0.17 13.72 -8.04
N ALA A 252 0.71 14.51 -8.64
CA ALA A 252 1.10 15.80 -8.09
C ALA A 252 0.00 16.84 -8.29
N GLU A 253 -0.73 16.84 -9.42
CA GLU A 253 -1.86 17.78 -9.62
C GLU A 253 -2.97 17.60 -8.56
N ASP A 254 -3.20 16.37 -8.08
CA ASP A 254 -4.20 16.09 -7.05
C ASP A 254 -3.67 16.33 -5.61
N LEU A 255 -2.37 16.11 -5.35
CA LEU A 255 -1.79 16.24 -4.00
C LEU A 255 -1.18 17.62 -3.71
N LEU A 256 -0.67 18.33 -4.72
CA LEU A 256 -0.09 19.67 -4.58
C LEU A 256 -1.10 20.67 -3.98
N PRO A 257 -2.38 20.71 -4.40
CA PRO A 257 -3.37 21.58 -3.78
C PRO A 257 -3.55 21.29 -2.29
N ILE A 258 -3.45 20.02 -1.87
CA ILE A 258 -3.56 19.66 -0.44
C ILE A 258 -2.33 20.19 0.32
N PHE A 259 -1.12 20.06 -0.23
CA PHE A 259 0.08 20.58 0.42
C PHE A 259 0.10 22.11 0.50
N GLU A 260 -0.34 22.79 -0.56
CA GLU A 260 -0.40 24.25 -0.62
C GLU A 260 -1.54 24.84 0.22
N GLU A 261 -2.77 24.36 0.02
CA GLU A 261 -3.97 24.96 0.60
C GLU A 261 -4.19 24.57 2.07
N GLU A 262 -3.90 23.31 2.43
CA GLU A 262 -4.17 22.80 3.78
C GLU A 262 -2.94 22.87 4.70
N LEU A 263 -1.73 22.60 4.17
CA LEU A 263 -0.50 22.58 4.96
C LEU A 263 0.36 23.83 4.82
N GLY A 264 0.07 24.69 3.84
CA GLY A 264 0.80 25.93 3.60
C GLY A 264 2.19 25.74 2.99
N LEU A 265 2.48 24.57 2.41
CA LEU A 265 3.75 24.26 1.77
C LEU A 265 3.76 24.79 0.35
N THR A 266 4.75 25.60 0.01
CA THR A 266 4.96 26.07 -1.37
C THR A 266 5.67 25.02 -2.23
N GLU A 267 5.49 25.10 -3.55
CA GLU A 267 6.23 24.29 -4.53
C GLU A 267 7.76 24.36 -4.29
N GLU A 268 8.31 25.55 -4.02
CA GLU A 268 9.75 25.67 -3.75
C GLU A 268 10.18 25.04 -2.42
N GLU A 269 9.29 24.94 -1.43
CA GLU A 269 9.53 24.24 -0.17
C GLU A 269 9.53 22.73 -0.35
N LEU A 270 8.58 22.21 -1.13
CA LEU A 270 8.52 20.81 -1.53
C LEU A 270 9.79 20.40 -2.29
N GLN A 271 10.22 21.21 -3.26
CA GLN A 271 11.46 20.95 -3.98
C GLN A 271 12.69 20.95 -3.06
N ARG A 272 12.77 21.87 -2.10
CA ARG A 272 13.89 21.89 -1.13
C ARG A 272 13.90 20.65 -0.23
N LEU A 273 12.72 20.17 0.19
CA LEU A 273 12.60 18.94 0.96
C LEU A 273 13.06 17.73 0.13
N GLU A 274 12.61 17.65 -1.12
CA GLU A 274 13.05 16.62 -2.06
C GLU A 274 14.57 16.64 -2.23
N ASP A 275 15.14 17.78 -2.66
CA ASP A 275 16.56 17.95 -2.88
C ASP A 275 17.40 17.54 -1.65
N HIS A 276 16.90 17.85 -0.45
CA HIS A 276 17.56 17.45 0.79
C HIS A 276 17.54 15.93 0.98
N LEU A 277 16.37 15.29 0.85
CA LEU A 277 16.27 13.83 0.96
C LEU A 277 17.12 13.12 -0.10
N MET A 278 17.15 13.66 -1.31
CA MET A 278 18.00 13.21 -2.41
C MET A 278 19.48 13.27 -2.06
N SER A 279 19.91 14.33 -1.38
CA SER A 279 21.30 14.46 -0.96
C SER A 279 21.74 13.39 0.06
N LEU A 280 20.80 12.67 0.67
CA LEU A 280 21.05 11.64 1.67
C LEU A 280 21.08 10.23 1.10
N GLU A 281 20.90 10.03 -0.21
CA GLU A 281 20.84 8.70 -0.84
C GLU A 281 21.97 7.75 -0.41
N ASP A 282 23.22 8.22 -0.50
CA ASP A 282 24.41 7.45 -0.11
C ASP A 282 24.44 7.15 1.39
N HIS A 283 23.96 8.09 2.20
CA HIS A 283 23.88 7.94 3.64
C HIS A 283 22.82 6.91 4.02
N LEU A 284 21.63 7.01 3.45
CA LEU A 284 20.49 6.12 3.69
C LEU A 284 20.73 4.70 3.16
N SER A 285 21.52 4.55 2.09
CA SER A 285 21.92 3.24 1.57
C SER A 285 23.09 2.61 2.34
N ASN A 286 23.73 3.33 3.26
CA ASN A 286 24.85 2.82 4.06
C ASN A 286 24.36 1.71 5.01
N PRO A 287 25.03 0.52 5.04
CA PRO A 287 24.65 -0.57 5.94
C PRO A 287 24.49 -0.18 7.40
N GLU A 288 25.31 0.73 7.93
CA GLU A 288 25.21 1.18 9.31
C GLU A 288 23.97 2.04 9.55
N THR A 289 23.62 2.91 8.59
CA THR A 289 22.41 3.74 8.66
C THR A 289 21.14 2.91 8.51
N VAL A 290 21.15 1.91 7.63
CA VAL A 290 20.07 0.94 7.52
C VAL A 290 19.87 0.21 8.83
N LYS A 291 20.96 -0.25 9.48
CA LYS A 291 20.88 -0.91 10.78
C LYS A 291 20.33 0.01 11.86
N GLN A 292 20.71 1.30 11.87
CA GLN A 292 20.13 2.28 12.78
C GLN A 292 18.62 2.45 12.56
N LEU A 293 18.17 2.46 11.31
CA LEU A 293 16.75 2.51 10.97
C LEU A 293 16.00 1.24 11.40
N GLU A 294 16.62 0.06 11.25
CA GLU A 294 16.07 -1.22 11.77
C GLU A 294 15.96 -1.20 13.30
N GLU A 295 17.00 -0.74 14.01
CA GLU A 295 17.00 -0.62 15.48
C GLU A 295 15.94 0.38 15.95
N LEU A 296 15.78 1.50 15.24
CA LEU A 296 14.74 2.50 15.50
C LEU A 296 13.34 1.93 15.26
N GLY A 297 13.14 1.19 14.17
CA GLY A 297 11.89 0.46 13.90
C GLY A 297 11.57 -0.56 15.00
N ASN A 298 12.56 -1.33 15.45
CA ASN A 298 12.40 -2.29 16.55
C ASN A 298 12.04 -1.63 17.88
N ARG A 299 12.68 -0.50 18.22
CA ARG A 299 12.35 0.28 19.41
C ARG A 299 10.94 0.84 19.34
N MET A 300 10.49 1.23 18.15
CA MET A 300 9.12 1.66 17.96
C MET A 300 8.13 0.50 18.09
N MET A 301 8.41 -0.67 17.52
CA MET A 301 7.59 -1.87 17.69
C MET A 301 7.49 -2.36 19.15
N ALA A 302 8.42 -1.94 20.01
CA ALA A 302 8.42 -2.28 21.43
C ALA A 302 7.43 -1.42 22.26
N PHE A 303 6.85 -0.37 21.68
CA PHE A 303 5.69 0.29 22.25
C PHE A 303 4.49 -0.64 22.10
N GLU A 304 3.87 -1.03 23.22
CA GLU A 304 2.61 -1.79 23.22
C GLU A 304 1.50 -0.98 22.52
N GLU A 305 0.50 -1.65 21.94
CA GLU A 305 -0.69 -0.97 21.40
C GLU A 305 -1.40 -0.21 22.53
N PHE A 306 -1.54 1.12 22.41
CA PHE A 306 -1.75 1.96 23.60
C PHE A 306 -3.15 2.39 23.98
N ASP A 307 -4.27 2.26 23.26
CA ASP A 307 -5.62 2.76 23.63
C ASP A 307 -5.76 4.27 24.01
N VAL A 308 -4.81 4.93 24.70
CA VAL A 308 -4.83 6.34 25.12
C VAL A 308 -3.51 7.12 25.28
N ALA A 309 -3.49 8.43 24.95
CA ALA A 309 -2.40 9.40 25.29
C ALA A 309 -1.94 9.30 26.73
N THR A 310 -2.97 9.17 27.56
CA THR A 310 -2.93 9.38 28.99
C THR A 310 -2.40 8.14 29.70
N GLU A 311 -2.15 7.06 28.96
CA GLU A 311 -1.55 5.82 29.43
C GLU A 311 -0.03 5.78 29.21
N LEU A 312 0.52 6.70 28.42
CA LEU A 312 1.97 6.82 28.26
C LEU A 312 2.61 7.31 29.56
N THR A 313 3.40 6.45 30.18
CA THR A 313 4.29 6.81 31.28
C THR A 313 5.28 7.88 30.83
N ALA A 314 5.79 8.67 31.78
CA ALA A 314 6.83 9.66 31.49
C ALA A 314 8.08 9.03 30.84
N GLU A 315 8.36 7.75 31.15
CA GLU A 315 9.45 6.97 30.55
C GLU A 315 9.16 6.62 29.09
N GLN A 316 7.91 6.26 28.74
CA GLN A 316 7.49 6.02 27.35
C GLN A 316 7.48 7.31 26.51
N ILE A 317 6.99 8.43 27.06
CA ILE A 317 7.06 9.73 26.37
C ILE A 317 8.53 10.13 26.10
N ALA A 318 9.42 9.86 27.04
CA ALA A 318 10.85 10.13 26.87
C ALA A 318 11.49 9.24 25.79
N GLU A 319 11.11 7.95 25.74
CA GLU A 319 11.59 7.04 24.70
C GLU A 319 11.05 7.42 23.31
N MET A 320 9.80 7.87 23.25
CA MET A 320 9.16 8.35 22.03
C MET A 320 9.85 9.60 21.47
N ALA A 321 10.16 10.55 22.35
CA ALA A 321 10.95 11.72 22.00
C ALA A 321 12.38 11.33 21.56
N SER A 322 13.00 10.33 22.19
CA SER A 322 14.32 9.80 21.81
C SER A 322 14.31 9.22 20.39
N ILE A 323 13.29 8.43 20.05
CA ILE A 323 13.10 7.88 18.70
C ILE A 323 12.92 9.00 17.67
N TYR A 324 12.09 9.99 17.99
CA TYR A 324 11.85 11.14 17.12
C TYR A 324 13.14 11.94 16.82
N GLU A 325 13.92 12.24 17.86
CA GLU A 325 15.20 12.97 17.71
C GLU A 325 16.24 12.16 16.91
N GLU A 326 16.30 10.84 17.12
CA GLU A 326 17.22 9.97 16.38
C GLU A 326 16.84 9.90 14.88
N LEU A 327 15.55 9.89 14.57
CA LEU A 327 15.10 9.98 13.19
C LEU A 327 15.52 11.31 12.56
N LEU A 328 15.21 12.44 13.20
CA LEU A 328 15.61 13.74 12.68
C LEU A 328 17.12 13.79 12.44
N SER A 329 17.91 13.17 13.31
CA SER A 329 19.35 13.02 13.12
C SER A 329 19.72 12.18 11.87
N ILE A 330 19.07 11.04 11.63
CA ILE A 330 19.31 10.19 10.45
C ILE A 330 18.98 10.96 9.16
N PHE A 331 17.86 11.67 9.15
CA PHE A 331 17.46 12.51 8.01
C PHE A 331 18.14 13.88 8.00
N LYS A 332 19.08 14.13 8.93
CA LYS A 332 19.82 15.40 9.06
C LYS A 332 18.92 16.63 9.08
N LEU A 333 17.76 16.50 9.71
CA LEU A 333 16.75 17.53 9.91
C LEU A 333 16.88 18.14 11.31
N ASN A 334 16.41 19.37 11.42
CA ASN A 334 16.21 20.09 12.67
C ASN A 334 14.83 20.75 12.58
N VAL A 335 13.99 20.52 13.58
CA VAL A 335 12.60 20.97 13.57
C VAL A 335 12.35 21.91 14.74
N SER A 336 11.60 22.97 14.47
CA SER A 336 11.17 23.92 15.49
C SER A 336 9.66 24.10 15.44
N TYR A 337 9.05 24.26 16.61
CA TYR A 337 7.61 24.36 16.75
C TYR A 337 7.21 25.69 17.36
N SER A 338 6.11 26.25 16.86
CA SER A 338 5.52 27.45 17.42
C SER A 338 4.00 27.42 17.32
N LEU A 339 3.33 27.95 18.35
CA LEU A 339 1.90 28.20 18.32
C LEU A 339 1.64 29.59 17.77
N VAL A 340 0.79 29.69 16.75
CA VAL A 340 0.41 30.92 16.08
C VAL A 340 -1.01 31.30 16.50
N LYS A 341 -1.17 32.42 17.20
CA LYS A 341 -2.47 32.92 17.64
C LYS A 341 -2.61 34.40 17.33
N SER A 342 -3.60 34.75 16.50
CA SER A 342 -3.89 36.14 16.10
C SER A 342 -2.65 36.90 15.58
N GLY A 343 -1.77 36.22 14.85
CA GLY A 343 -0.54 36.78 14.27
C GLY A 343 0.65 36.90 15.24
N SER A 344 0.53 36.40 16.48
CA SER A 344 1.66 36.25 17.41
C SER A 344 2.13 34.80 17.43
N GLU A 345 3.44 34.61 17.30
CA GLU A 345 4.09 33.29 17.39
C GLU A 345 4.72 33.10 18.78
N SER A 346 4.50 31.94 19.38
CA SER A 346 5.16 31.55 20.63
C SER A 346 5.82 30.18 20.47
N PRO A 347 7.12 30.03 20.76
CA PRO A 347 7.80 28.74 20.62
C PRO A 347 7.22 27.73 21.62
N VAL A 348 7.15 26.47 21.19
CA VAL A 348 6.68 25.34 22.01
C VAL A 348 7.66 24.18 21.87
N SER A 349 7.90 23.44 22.95
CA SER A 349 8.76 22.26 22.90
C SER A 349 7.99 21.03 22.44
N LEU A 350 8.67 20.04 21.85
CA LEU A 350 8.08 18.76 21.47
C LEU A 350 7.39 18.08 22.67
N LEU A 351 8.01 18.13 23.85
CA LEU A 351 7.46 17.57 25.08
C LEU A 351 6.20 18.30 25.57
N ASP A 352 6.09 19.59 25.31
CA ASP A 352 4.88 20.34 25.62
C ASP A 352 3.79 20.05 24.58
N LEU A 353 4.14 19.87 23.31
CA LEU A 353 3.22 19.45 22.24
C LEU A 353 2.61 18.06 22.52
N MET A 354 3.43 17.08 22.92
CA MET A 354 2.96 15.74 23.27
C MET A 354 1.99 15.70 24.46
N LYS A 355 1.87 16.80 25.21
CA LYS A 355 0.95 16.96 26.34
C LYS A 355 -0.26 17.83 26.00
N LEU A 356 -0.34 18.36 24.78
CA LEU A 356 -1.50 19.16 24.35
C LEU A 356 -2.65 18.23 23.99
N GLU A 357 -3.79 18.47 24.61
CA GLU A 357 -5.05 17.79 24.28
C GLU A 357 -5.76 18.44 23.07
N GLU A 358 -5.55 19.74 22.85
CA GLU A 358 -6.17 20.52 21.77
C GLU A 358 -5.40 21.82 21.49
N LEU A 359 -5.53 22.36 20.27
CA LEU A 359 -4.85 23.60 19.86
C LEU A 359 -5.58 24.92 20.28
N LYS A 360 -6.73 24.86 20.97
CA LYS A 360 -7.44 26.01 21.61
C LYS A 360 -7.46 27.33 20.80
N GLY A 361 -7.76 27.23 19.51
CA GLY A 361 -7.83 28.37 18.59
C GLY A 361 -6.46 29.03 18.30
N ALA A 362 -5.39 28.24 18.34
CA ALA A 362 -4.08 28.54 17.78
C ALA A 362 -3.79 27.53 16.66
N ASN A 363 -2.88 27.88 15.75
CA ASN A 363 -2.34 26.95 14.76
C ASN A 363 -0.96 26.50 15.21
N LEU A 364 -0.56 25.27 14.88
CA LEU A 364 0.79 24.77 15.10
C LEU A 364 1.61 24.99 13.82
N LYS A 365 2.65 25.82 13.93
CA LYS A 365 3.65 25.99 12.89
C LYS A 365 4.85 25.10 13.17
N ILE A 366 5.24 24.31 12.17
CA ILE A 366 6.40 23.42 12.20
C ILE A 366 7.40 23.91 11.15
N ALA A 367 8.55 24.42 11.56
CA ALA A 367 9.58 24.85 10.63
C ALA A 367 10.73 23.84 10.61
N ILE A 368 11.06 23.37 9.40
CA ILE A 368 12.02 22.31 9.11
C ILE A 368 13.27 22.93 8.50
N TYR A 369 14.41 22.55 9.05
CA TYR A 369 15.73 22.96 8.62
C TYR A 369 16.62 21.73 8.43
N THR A 370 17.70 21.90 7.69
CA THR A 370 18.83 20.99 7.77
C THR A 370 19.60 21.19 9.09
N THR A 371 20.41 20.20 9.46
CA THR A 371 21.30 20.30 10.65
C THR A 371 22.34 21.43 10.55
N ASP A 372 22.70 21.91 9.36
CA ASP A 372 23.53 23.11 9.14
C ASP A 372 22.74 24.44 9.16
N GLY A 373 21.42 24.38 9.41
CA GLY A 373 20.56 25.55 9.63
C GLY A 373 19.97 26.15 8.36
N LYS A 374 19.97 25.44 7.22
CA LYS A 374 19.28 25.88 6.00
C LYS A 374 17.80 25.59 6.14
N PHE A 375 16.97 26.57 5.81
CA PHE A 375 15.53 26.41 5.78
C PHE A 375 15.13 25.46 4.64
N LEU A 376 14.25 24.50 4.94
CA LEU A 376 13.66 23.60 3.96
C LEU A 376 12.22 24.01 3.70
N ALA A 377 11.38 23.94 4.73
CA ALA A 377 9.94 24.19 4.64
C ALA A 377 9.36 24.63 5.99
N ASP A 378 8.20 25.28 5.97
CA ASP A 378 7.33 25.35 7.15
C ASP A 378 5.91 24.86 6.85
N LEU A 379 5.32 24.17 7.83
CA LEU A 379 3.96 23.65 7.77
C LEU A 379 3.10 24.39 8.77
N LEU A 380 1.84 24.63 8.41
CA LEU A 380 0.86 25.23 9.30
C LEU A 380 -0.31 24.28 9.53
N ILE A 381 -0.32 23.62 10.68
CA ILE A 381 -1.40 22.74 11.10
C ILE A 381 -2.45 23.60 11.83
N THR A 382 -3.65 23.69 11.27
CA THR A 382 -4.74 24.46 11.89
C THR A 382 -5.45 23.67 12.98
N GLY A 383 -6.12 24.38 13.90
CA GLY A 383 -6.91 23.72 14.95
C GLY A 383 -8.05 22.85 14.41
N ASP A 384 -8.55 23.11 13.20
CA ASP A 384 -9.60 22.32 12.55
C ASP A 384 -9.03 20.98 12.00
N MET A 385 -7.72 20.89 11.80
CA MET A 385 -7.01 19.66 11.40
C MET A 385 -6.57 18.81 12.61
N VAL A 386 -6.78 19.32 13.84
CA VAL A 386 -6.41 18.69 15.11
C VAL A 386 -7.61 18.82 16.04
N ASP A 387 -8.78 18.35 15.59
CA ASP A 387 -9.89 18.12 16.50
C ASP A 387 -9.68 16.81 17.28
N SER A 388 -10.44 16.63 18.37
CA SER A 388 -10.35 15.42 19.19
C SER A 388 -10.63 14.17 18.36
N ASP A 389 -11.44 14.28 17.32
CA ASP A 389 -11.85 13.18 16.46
C ASP A 389 -10.72 12.79 15.49
N THR A 390 -9.94 13.75 14.97
CA THR A 390 -8.74 13.52 14.15
C THR A 390 -7.61 12.91 14.96
N LEU A 391 -7.43 13.34 16.22
CA LEU A 391 -6.47 12.72 17.15
C LEU A 391 -6.90 11.27 17.51
N THR A 392 -8.21 11.04 17.58
CA THR A 392 -8.84 9.74 17.87
C THR A 392 -8.74 8.78 16.67
N ASN A 393 -8.99 9.26 15.46
CA ASN A 393 -9.05 8.47 14.22
C ASN A 393 -7.69 8.22 13.59
N ALA A 394 -6.74 9.16 13.72
CA ALA A 394 -5.34 8.91 13.38
C ALA A 394 -4.83 7.67 14.14
N GLY A 395 -5.16 7.56 15.44
CA GLY A 395 -4.88 6.37 16.26
C GLY A 395 -5.53 5.06 15.79
N GLY A 396 -6.63 5.14 15.03
CA GLY A 396 -7.33 4.00 14.41
C GLY A 396 -6.63 3.48 13.15
N GLN A 397 -6.24 4.38 12.24
CA GLN A 397 -5.50 4.03 11.02
C GLN A 397 -4.07 3.55 11.32
N ILE A 398 -3.46 4.09 12.38
CA ILE A 398 -2.14 3.65 12.89
C ILE A 398 -2.14 2.17 13.33
N LYS A 399 -3.27 1.67 13.86
CA LYS A 399 -3.44 0.28 14.28
C LYS A 399 -3.38 -0.70 13.10
N GLU A 400 -3.85 -0.29 11.93
CA GLU A 400 -3.79 -1.08 10.71
C GLU A 400 -2.36 -1.07 10.13
N SER A 401 -1.73 0.10 10.05
CA SER A 401 -0.35 0.20 9.54
C SER A 401 0.70 -0.52 10.41
N ALA A 402 0.55 -0.52 11.73
CA ALA A 402 1.46 -1.24 12.63
C ALA A 402 1.29 -2.78 12.56
N LYS A 403 0.07 -3.26 12.31
CA LYS A 403 -0.21 -4.68 12.02
C LYS A 403 0.39 -5.11 10.68
N GLU A 404 0.31 -4.26 9.65
CA GLU A 404 0.94 -4.53 8.35
C GLU A 404 2.46 -4.63 8.44
N VAL A 405 3.12 -3.75 9.21
CA VAL A 405 4.58 -3.78 9.44
C VAL A 405 5.01 -5.04 10.20
N LYS A 406 4.23 -5.51 11.18
CA LYS A 406 4.48 -6.80 11.86
C LYS A 406 4.32 -7.99 10.91
N LYS A 407 3.25 -8.03 10.10
CA LYS A 407 3.02 -9.08 9.09
C LYS A 407 4.15 -9.17 8.06
N THR A 408 4.73 -8.03 7.67
CA THR A 408 5.80 -7.98 6.65
C THR A 408 7.20 -8.25 7.18
N ILE A 409 7.47 -8.05 8.47
CA ILE A 409 8.74 -8.46 9.10
C ILE A 409 8.74 -9.96 9.45
N GLU A 410 7.59 -10.53 9.81
CA GLU A 410 7.45 -11.99 9.98
C GLU A 410 7.54 -12.75 8.65
N LYS A 411 7.24 -12.09 7.52
CA LYS A 411 7.45 -12.61 6.16
C LYS A 411 8.60 -11.91 5.43
N ALA A 412 9.85 -12.17 5.84
CA ALA A 412 10.98 -12.02 4.91
C ALA A 412 10.78 -12.99 3.72
N PRO A 413 11.12 -12.59 2.47
CA PRO A 413 10.28 -12.81 1.30
C PRO A 413 10.39 -14.22 0.73
N VAL A 414 9.24 -14.85 0.51
CA VAL A 414 8.96 -15.51 -0.76
C VAL A 414 8.14 -14.48 -1.53
N ALA A 415 8.70 -13.95 -2.62
CA ALA A 415 7.98 -13.04 -3.49
C ALA A 415 6.73 -13.77 -4.02
N LYS A 416 5.56 -13.15 -3.88
CA LYS A 416 4.37 -13.50 -4.66
C LYS A 416 3.86 -12.21 -5.32
N PRO A 417 3.55 -12.25 -6.63
CA PRO A 417 3.10 -11.07 -7.37
C PRO A 417 1.69 -10.65 -6.93
N VAL A 418 1.48 -9.34 -6.76
CA VAL A 418 0.18 -8.74 -6.49
C VAL A 418 -0.50 -8.45 -7.83
N LYS A 419 -1.57 -9.19 -8.17
CA LYS A 419 -2.45 -8.82 -9.29
C LYS A 419 -3.46 -7.77 -8.79
N GLN A 420 -3.40 -6.55 -9.34
CA GLN A 420 -4.46 -5.54 -9.19
C GLN A 420 -5.69 -5.95 -10.00
N LYS A 421 -6.84 -6.12 -9.34
CA LYS A 421 -8.15 -6.25 -10.01
C LYS A 421 -8.62 -4.88 -10.52
N ILE A 422 -8.74 -4.73 -11.84
CA ILE A 422 -9.60 -3.69 -12.43
C ILE A 422 -11.05 -4.16 -12.27
N SER A 423 -11.76 -3.61 -11.29
CA SER A 423 -13.19 -3.88 -11.09
C SER A 423 -14.02 -2.99 -12.01
N THR A 424 -14.59 -3.57 -13.06
CA THR A 424 -15.74 -2.98 -13.76
C THR A 424 -17.02 -3.29 -12.98
N GLN A 425 -17.45 -2.39 -12.10
CA GLN A 425 -18.81 -2.45 -11.56
C GLN A 425 -19.81 -1.78 -12.53
N PRO A 426 -21.00 -2.37 -12.73
CA PRO A 426 -22.09 -1.72 -13.44
C PRO A 426 -22.71 -0.61 -12.57
N GLU A 427 -22.81 0.57 -13.18
CA GLU A 427 -23.46 1.78 -12.67
C GLU A 427 -24.82 1.47 -12.03
N SER A 428 -24.92 1.58 -10.70
CA SER A 428 -26.20 1.57 -9.99
C SER A 428 -26.52 2.98 -9.47
N GLU A 429 -27.55 3.59 -10.05
CA GLU A 429 -28.06 4.91 -9.68
C GLU A 429 -28.60 4.91 -8.24
N HIS A 430 -27.80 5.32 -7.26
CA HIS A 430 -28.31 5.71 -5.95
C HIS A 430 -28.66 7.20 -5.93
N GLN A 431 -29.93 7.52 -6.17
CA GLN A 431 -30.48 8.86 -6.00
C GLN A 431 -30.33 9.34 -4.54
N THR A 432 -29.65 10.46 -4.35
CA THR A 432 -29.55 11.13 -3.04
C THR A 432 -30.90 11.71 -2.61
N VAL A 433 -31.47 11.24 -1.50
CA VAL A 433 -32.69 11.80 -0.93
C VAL A 433 -32.36 13.09 -0.18
N LYS A 434 -32.71 14.24 -0.79
CA LYS A 434 -33.03 15.54 -0.18
C LYS A 434 -32.14 16.03 0.98
N GLY A 435 -31.15 16.86 0.64
CA GLY A 435 -30.85 18.09 1.39
C GLY A 435 -30.40 17.94 2.84
N ALA A 436 -29.67 16.86 3.17
CA ALA A 436 -28.85 16.84 4.37
C ALA A 436 -27.63 17.75 4.15
N LYS A 437 -27.32 18.56 5.17
CA LYS A 437 -26.11 19.40 5.21
C LYS A 437 -24.90 18.49 5.02
N LEU A 438 -23.98 18.86 4.11
CA LEU A 438 -22.71 18.14 3.92
C LEU A 438 -22.06 17.92 5.30
N PRO A 439 -21.61 16.69 5.64
CA PRO A 439 -20.71 16.51 6.77
C PRO A 439 -19.47 17.40 6.56
N ASN A 440 -18.92 17.96 7.65
CA ASN A 440 -17.65 18.68 7.56
C ASN A 440 -16.62 17.73 6.94
N THR A 441 -16.01 18.13 5.83
CA THR A 441 -15.04 17.35 5.05
C THR A 441 -13.65 17.27 5.69
N ALA A 442 -13.52 17.69 6.95
CA ALA A 442 -12.26 17.68 7.71
C ALA A 442 -11.94 16.32 8.37
N SER A 443 -12.41 15.21 7.78
CA SER A 443 -12.22 13.88 8.34
C SER A 443 -10.93 13.23 7.82
N ASP A 444 -9.94 13.03 8.69
CA ASP A 444 -8.85 12.03 8.62
C ASP A 444 -7.78 12.11 7.51
N TYR A 445 -7.71 13.18 6.72
CA TYR A 445 -6.74 13.24 5.61
C TYR A 445 -5.32 13.65 6.00
N LEU A 446 -5.09 14.25 7.18
CA LEU A 446 -3.77 14.81 7.52
C LEU A 446 -2.65 13.74 7.62
N PRO A 447 -2.83 12.63 8.37
CA PRO A 447 -1.84 11.55 8.38
C PRO A 447 -1.60 10.97 6.98
N SER A 448 -2.68 10.77 6.20
CA SER A 448 -2.63 10.23 4.84
C SER A 448 -1.95 11.19 3.85
N ALA A 449 -2.14 12.50 4.00
CA ALA A 449 -1.48 13.51 3.19
C ALA A 449 0.02 13.57 3.50
N LEU A 450 0.41 13.53 4.78
CA LEU A 450 1.83 13.48 5.17
C LEU A 450 2.50 12.17 4.73
N LEU A 451 1.78 11.05 4.78
CA LEU A 451 2.22 9.77 4.25
C LEU A 451 2.37 9.81 2.73
N GLY A 452 1.39 10.36 2.02
CA GLY A 452 1.42 10.55 0.56
C GLY A 452 2.61 11.42 0.13
N LEU A 453 2.86 12.53 0.82
CA LEU A 453 4.04 13.38 0.60
C LEU A 453 5.33 12.58 0.71
N PHE A 454 5.44 11.74 1.74
CA PHE A 454 6.61 10.92 1.95
C PHE A 454 6.77 9.84 0.87
N ILE A 455 5.68 9.16 0.46
CA ILE A 455 5.69 8.17 -0.62
C ILE A 455 6.15 8.81 -1.93
N VAL A 456 5.65 10.01 -2.25
CA VAL A 456 6.03 10.76 -3.45
C VAL A 456 7.52 11.12 -3.42
N LEU A 457 8.00 11.69 -2.32
CA LEU A 457 9.42 12.03 -2.15
C LEU A 457 10.32 10.78 -2.20
N PHE A 458 9.87 9.66 -1.63
CA PHE A 458 10.61 8.40 -1.61
C PHE A 458 10.58 7.67 -2.97
N GLY A 459 9.45 7.72 -3.68
CA GLY A 459 9.31 7.21 -5.05
C GLY A 459 10.27 7.89 -6.01
N SER A 460 10.39 9.22 -5.93
CA SER A 460 11.37 10.00 -6.69
C SER A 460 12.82 9.56 -6.43
N LEU A 461 13.16 9.22 -5.17
CA LEU A 461 14.48 8.66 -4.82
C LEU A 461 14.74 7.30 -5.47
N MET A 462 13.75 6.41 -5.44
CA MET A 462 13.85 5.06 -5.99
C MET A 462 13.98 5.07 -7.52
N TYR A 463 13.20 5.93 -8.19
CA TYR A 463 13.23 6.17 -9.64
C TYR A 463 14.64 6.50 -10.15
N ARG A 464 15.37 7.40 -9.49
CA ARG A 464 16.74 7.79 -9.92
C ARG A 464 17.82 6.74 -9.67
N LYS A 465 17.61 5.81 -8.73
CA LYS A 465 18.55 4.73 -8.42
C LYS A 465 18.51 3.62 -9.46
N ILE A 466 17.32 3.28 -9.95
CA ILE A 466 17.14 2.31 -11.05
C ILE A 466 17.81 2.82 -12.32
N ARG A 467 17.80 4.14 -12.56
CA ARG A 467 18.45 4.78 -13.71
C ARG A 467 20.00 4.85 -13.66
N LYS A 468 20.61 4.68 -12.47
CA LYS A 468 22.08 4.74 -12.28
C LYS A 468 22.74 3.37 -12.11
N ALA A 469 21.97 2.32 -11.85
CA ALA A 469 22.42 0.93 -11.81
C ALA A 469 22.47 0.37 -13.24
#